data_AF-A0A528TMT1-F1
#
_entry.id   AF-A0A528TMT1-F1
#
_cell.length_a   1.000
_cell.length_b   1.000
_cell.length_c   1.000
_cell.angle_alpha   90.00
_cell.angle_beta   90.00
_cell.angle_gamma   90.00
#
_symmetry.space_group_name_H-M   'P 1'
#
loop_
_entity.id
_entity.type
_entity.pdbx_description
1 polymer ?
#
loop_
_entity_poly.entity_id
_entity_poly.type
_entity_poly.pdbx_seq_one_letter_code
_entity_poly.pdbx_strand_id
1 'polypeptide(L)' 'MSELPFAATTPVSVARVGLKARDAENLAAYYRAVVGLQELSRADGAITLGAAGRPLLVLE' A
#
# COMPACT_ATOMS: atom_id res chain seq x y z
N MET A 1 -4.92 -11.38 30.94
CA MET A 1 -5.02 -10.72 29.61
C MET A 1 -5.80 -9.44 29.82
N SER A 2 -5.30 -8.29 29.39
CA SER A 2 -6.05 -7.02 29.49
C SER A 2 -7.24 -7.08 28.55
N GLU A 3 -8.45 -6.77 29.03
CA GLU A 3 -9.62 -6.62 28.16
C GLU A 3 -9.35 -5.49 27.15
N LEU A 4 -9.63 -5.76 25.88
CA LEU A 4 -9.53 -4.77 24.82
C LEU A 4 -10.67 -3.74 24.99
N PRO A 5 -10.40 -2.43 24.88
CA PRO A 5 -11.45 -1.42 24.88
C PRO A 5 -12.49 -1.69 23.79
N PHE A 6 -13.77 -1.35 24.01
CA PHE A 6 -14.83 -1.49 22.99
C PHE A 6 -14.43 -0.91 21.63
N ALA A 7 -13.76 0.24 21.63
CA ALA A 7 -13.24 0.89 20.41
C ALA A 7 -12.25 0.02 19.60
N ALA A 8 -11.58 -0.94 20.23
CA ALA A 8 -10.65 -1.87 19.58
C ALA A 8 -11.34 -3.18 19.12
N THR A 9 -12.63 -3.37 19.41
CA THR A 9 -13.38 -4.57 19.00
C THR A 9 -13.84 -4.51 17.53
N THR A 10 -13.85 -3.32 16.93
CA THR A 10 -14.18 -3.09 15.51
C THR A 10 -13.05 -2.28 14.84
N PRO A 11 -11.90 -2.91 14.52
CA PRO A 11 -10.76 -2.19 13.98
C PRO A 11 -11.07 -1.63 12.58
N VAL A 12 -10.79 -0.35 12.39
CA VAL A 12 -10.82 0.31 11.08
C VAL A 12 -9.40 0.30 10.52
N SER A 13 -9.24 -0.15 9.28
CA SER A 13 -7.95 -0.18 8.59
C SER A 13 -7.95 0.76 7.38
N VAL A 14 -6.83 1.44 7.14
CA VAL A 14 -6.60 2.14 5.86
C VAL A 14 -6.43 1.11 4.76
N ALA A 15 -7.31 1.16 3.75
CA ALA A 15 -7.31 0.17 2.68
C ALA A 15 -6.15 0.38 1.69
N ARG A 16 -5.96 1.62 1.23
CA ARG A 16 -4.99 1.99 0.19
C ARG A 16 -4.51 3.42 0.42
N VAL A 17 -3.24 3.68 0.12
CA VAL A 17 -2.65 5.03 0.16
C VAL A 17 -2.12 5.43 -1.21
N GLY A 18 -2.15 6.73 -1.49
CA GLY A 18 -1.54 7.33 -2.68
C GLY A 18 -0.35 8.20 -2.29
N LEU A 19 0.76 8.07 -3.01
CA LEU A 19 1.95 8.91 -2.85
C LEU A 19 2.25 9.63 -4.16
N LYS A 20 2.33 10.95 -4.10
CA LYS A 20 2.86 11.75 -5.20
C LYS A 20 4.39 11.69 -5.15
N ALA A 21 5.00 11.09 -6.16
CA ALA A 21 6.43 10.84 -6.21
C ALA A 21 7.07 11.68 -7.31
N ARG A 22 8.27 12.20 -7.04
CA ARG A 22 9.11 12.82 -8.09
C ARG A 22 9.63 11.76 -9.06
N ASP A 23 9.95 10.57 -8.55
CA ASP A 23 10.43 9.42 -9.31
C ASP A 23 9.67 8.18 -8.85
N ALA A 24 8.56 7.89 -9.53
CA ALA A 24 7.68 6.78 -9.21
C ALA A 24 8.34 5.42 -9.45
N GLU A 25 9.24 5.31 -10.43
CA GLU A 25 9.92 4.04 -10.74
C GLU A 25 10.88 3.62 -9.64
N ASN A 26 11.73 4.55 -9.20
CA ASN A 26 12.68 4.25 -8.14
C ASN A 26 11.96 3.94 -6.82
N LEU A 27 10.89 4.67 -6.51
CA LEU A 27 10.08 4.40 -5.33
C LEU A 27 9.35 3.05 -5.45
N ALA A 28 8.85 2.70 -6.63
CA ALA A 28 8.26 1.39 -6.87
C ALA A 28 9.27 0.26 -6.66
N ALA A 29 10.48 0.40 -7.22
CA ALA A 29 11.56 -0.55 -7.06
C ALA A 29 11.93 -0.75 -5.59
N TYR A 30 12.00 0.32 -4.80
CA TYR A 30 12.23 0.26 -3.36
C TYR A 30 11.16 -0.57 -2.64
N TYR A 31 9.87 -0.27 -2.84
CA TYR A 31 8.79 -1.00 -2.18
C TYR A 31 8.69 -2.47 -2.62
N ARG A 32 9.09 -2.77 -3.86
CA ARG A 32 9.18 -4.14 -4.34
C ARG A 32 10.35 -4.90 -3.71
N ALA A 33 11.53 -4.29 -3.64
CA ALA A 33 12.74 -4.95 -3.15
C ALA A 33 12.80 -5.06 -1.63
N VAL A 34 12.39 -4.02 -0.90
CA VAL A 34 12.54 -3.93 0.56
C VAL A 34 11.30 -4.43 1.29
N VAL A 35 10.10 -4.03 0.82
CA VAL A 35 8.83 -4.41 1.47
C VAL A 35 8.26 -5.69 0.86
N GLY A 36 8.64 -6.05 -0.37
CA GLY A 36 8.12 -7.23 -1.05
C GLY A 36 6.76 -7.00 -1.69
N LEU A 37 6.35 -5.75 -1.92
CA LEU A 37 5.12 -5.47 -2.65
C LEU A 37 5.26 -5.91 -4.11
N GLN A 38 4.12 -6.27 -4.71
CA GLN A 38 4.02 -6.69 -6.09
C GLN A 38 3.37 -5.57 -6.91
N GLU A 39 3.89 -5.32 -8.11
CA GLU A 39 3.20 -4.44 -9.06
C GLU A 39 1.95 -5.17 -9.55
N LEU A 40 0.78 -4.57 -9.30
CA LEU A 40 -0.52 -5.12 -9.68
C LEU A 40 -1.03 -4.51 -10.97
N SER A 41 -0.76 -3.23 -11.19
CA SER A 41 -1.12 -2.54 -12.43
C SER A 41 -0.28 -1.28 -12.64
N ARG A 42 -0.25 -0.85 -13.89
CA ARG A 42 0.40 0.38 -14.35
C ARG A 42 -0.47 1.01 -15.43
N ALA A 43 -1.07 2.15 -15.13
CA ALA A 43 -1.99 2.86 -16.02
C ALA A 43 -2.07 4.34 -15.61
N ASP A 44 -2.40 5.21 -16.58
CA ASP A 44 -2.70 6.63 -16.33
C ASP A 44 -1.60 7.40 -15.57
N GLY A 45 -0.34 7.03 -15.79
CA GLY A 45 0.80 7.63 -15.09
C GLY A 45 0.96 7.19 -13.63
N ALA A 46 0.19 6.19 -13.19
CA ALA A 46 0.24 5.64 -11.84
C ALA A 46 0.76 4.20 -11.80
N ILE A 47 1.51 3.86 -10.75
CA ILE A 47 1.96 2.50 -10.45
C ILE A 47 1.23 2.00 -9.20
N THR A 48 0.47 0.91 -9.33
CA THR A 48 -0.23 0.31 -8.19
C THR A 48 0.55 -0.89 -7.66
N LEU A 49 0.93 -0.82 -6.39
CA LEU A 49 1.59 -1.88 -5.65
C LEU A 49 0.65 -2.50 -4.61
N GLY A 50 0.81 -3.79 -4.37
CA GLY A 50 -0.01 -4.51 -3.40
C GLY A 50 0.52 -5.90 -3.07
N ALA A 51 -0.29 -6.68 -2.36
CA ALA A 51 0.06 -8.04 -1.97
C ALA A 51 -1.18 -8.93 -2.09
N ALA A 52 -1.00 -10.17 -2.55
CA ALA A 52 -2.09 -11.13 -2.75
C ALA A 52 -3.26 -10.55 -3.58
N GLY A 53 -2.93 -9.77 -4.62
CA GLY A 53 -3.92 -9.12 -5.50
C GLY A 53 -4.67 -7.93 -4.88
N ARG A 54 -4.41 -7.58 -3.60
CA ARG A 54 -5.02 -6.43 -2.94
C ARG A 54 -4.15 -5.17 -3.14
N PRO A 55 -4.68 -4.10 -3.76
CA PRO A 55 -3.98 -2.82 -3.87
C PRO A 55 -3.75 -2.18 -2.51
N LEU A 56 -2.52 -1.77 -2.22
CA LEU A 56 -2.13 -1.13 -0.95
C LEU A 56 -1.52 0.26 -1.15
N LEU A 57 -0.78 0.46 -2.24
CA LEU A 57 -0.04 1.70 -2.52
C LEU A 57 -0.21 2.08 -3.99
N VAL A 58 -0.48 3.35 -4.25
CA VAL A 58 -0.49 3.94 -5.60
C VAL A 58 0.57 5.04 -5.65
N LEU A 59 1.41 5.02 -6.68
CA LEU A 59 2.43 6.03 -6.92
C LEU A 59 2.04 6.86 -8.13
N GLU A 60 1.98 8.18 -7.98
CA GLU A 60 1.58 9.15 -9.02
C GLU A 60 2.63 10.23 -9.26
#